data_AF-A0A0R2EZC7-F1
#
_entry.id   AF-A0A0R2EZC7-F1
#
_cell.length_a   1.000
_cell.length_b   1.000
_cell.length_c   1.000
_cell.angle_alpha   90.00
_cell.angle_beta   90.00
_cell.angle_gamma   90.00
#
_symmetry.space_group_name_H-M   'P 1'
#
loop_
_entity.id
_entity.type
_entity.pdbx_description
1 polymer ?
#
loop_
_entity_poly.entity_id
_entity_poly.type
_entity_poly.pdbx_seq_one_letter_code
_entity_poly.pdbx_strand_id
1 'polypeptide(L)'
;METLNTYLAGLFAGVPDTAATRKAKADLLDLMTDHYHEELALGKSEAEAVGAAITAVGPIDEVLAALDVDPVETQKSRQRTADDAIDEKSAERYWHANIRYALLLGAGVAFCILSIALAAAFGLQDSTIAAVMFFLALGFGVAAIITSAMGIKPERQRIAHRPLSPATKKLANEKLENYHQAYSVGLMVGILCCLFSVIPPIVMNAIANEDLGAPLMIGMIALGVFYLVYVQTISNGYKRLANRPVA
;
A
#
# COMPACT_ATOMS: atom_id res chain seq x y z
N MET A 1 -31.07 -16.29 2.37
CA MET A 1 -30.28 -16.75 1.19
C MET A 1 -28.83 -16.29 1.21
N GLU A 2 -28.54 -14.99 1.35
CA GLU A 2 -27.17 -14.45 1.34
C GLU A 2 -26.30 -14.94 2.52
N THR A 3 -26.95 -15.19 3.66
CA THR A 3 -26.34 -15.73 4.89
C THR A 3 -25.82 -17.16 4.73
N LEU A 4 -26.59 -18.07 4.11
CA LEU A 4 -26.17 -19.45 3.82
C LEU A 4 -24.97 -19.48 2.87
N ASN A 5 -25.01 -18.65 1.81
CA ASN A 5 -23.91 -18.53 0.86
C ASN A 5 -22.63 -17.99 1.52
N THR A 6 -22.75 -17.04 2.45
CA THR A 6 -21.62 -16.49 3.19
C THR A 6 -21.01 -17.55 4.13
N TYR A 7 -21.86 -18.34 4.81
CA TYR A 7 -21.40 -19.44 5.65
C TYR A 7 -20.67 -20.51 4.84
N LEU A 8 -21.24 -20.97 3.73
CA LEU A 8 -20.59 -21.94 2.83
C LEU A 8 -19.31 -21.38 2.18
N ALA A 9 -19.26 -20.09 1.86
CA ALA A 9 -18.04 -19.46 1.37
C ALA A 9 -16.92 -19.48 2.43
N GLY A 10 -17.26 -19.23 3.70
CA GLY A 10 -16.32 -19.40 4.83
C GLY A 10 -15.91 -20.85 5.04
N LEU A 11 -16.84 -21.80 4.88
CA LEU A 11 -16.60 -23.24 5.03
C LEU A 11 -15.58 -23.76 3.99
N PHE A 12 -15.72 -23.34 2.74
CA PHE A 12 -14.84 -23.76 1.64
C PHE A 12 -13.60 -22.87 1.44
N ALA A 13 -13.37 -21.85 2.27
CA ALA A 13 -12.28 -20.89 2.09
C ALA A 13 -10.86 -21.51 2.10
N GLY A 14 -10.70 -22.69 2.71
CA GLY A 14 -9.44 -23.42 2.80
C GLY A 14 -9.36 -24.69 1.93
N VAL A 15 -10.40 -24.98 1.14
CA VAL A 15 -10.52 -26.22 0.35
C VAL A 15 -10.08 -25.94 -1.10
N PRO A 16 -9.27 -26.81 -1.74
CA PRO A 16 -8.88 -26.65 -3.14
C PRO A 16 -10.10 -26.53 -4.08
N ASP A 17 -10.08 -25.57 -5.00
CA ASP A 17 -11.14 -25.41 -6.01
C ASP A 17 -10.97 -26.47 -7.12
N THR A 18 -11.67 -27.59 -6.97
CA THR A 18 -11.73 -28.70 -7.90
C THR A 18 -13.16 -28.88 -8.40
N ALA A 19 -13.35 -29.69 -9.45
CA ALA A 19 -14.70 -30.00 -9.93
C ALA A 19 -15.54 -30.71 -8.85
N ALA A 20 -14.91 -31.55 -8.02
CA ALA A 20 -15.56 -32.26 -6.92
C ALA A 20 -16.01 -31.32 -5.80
N THR A 21 -15.16 -30.36 -5.41
CA THR A 21 -15.46 -29.43 -4.31
C THR A 21 -16.49 -28.38 -4.70
N ARG A 22 -16.51 -27.94 -5.98
CA ARG A 22 -17.61 -27.10 -6.51
C ARG A 22 -18.95 -27.84 -6.54
N LYS A 23 -18.94 -29.11 -6.93
CA LYS A 23 -20.15 -29.94 -6.93
C LYS A 23 -20.68 -30.11 -5.52
N ALA A 24 -19.83 -30.49 -4.56
CA ALA A 24 -20.24 -30.65 -3.18
C ALA A 24 -20.72 -29.35 -2.52
N LYS A 25 -20.10 -28.21 -2.86
CA LYS A 25 -20.59 -26.90 -2.39
C LYS A 25 -22.00 -26.62 -2.91
N ALA A 26 -22.30 -26.98 -4.16
CA ALA A 26 -23.63 -26.83 -4.73
C ALA A 26 -24.63 -27.80 -4.06
N ASP A 27 -24.26 -29.07 -3.89
CA ASP A 27 -25.10 -30.10 -3.28
C ASP A 27 -25.43 -29.75 -1.80
N LEU A 28 -24.46 -29.21 -1.05
CA LEU A 28 -24.66 -28.75 0.33
C LEU A 28 -25.52 -27.48 0.39
N LEU A 29 -25.36 -26.56 -0.55
CA LEU A 29 -26.20 -25.38 -0.62
C LEU A 29 -27.67 -25.76 -0.87
N ASP A 30 -27.90 -26.74 -1.74
CA ASP A 30 -29.23 -27.27 -2.04
C ASP A 30 -29.86 -27.91 -0.79
N LEU A 31 -29.11 -28.80 -0.12
CA LEU A 31 -29.54 -29.44 1.13
C LEU A 31 -29.87 -28.43 2.24
N MET A 32 -29.02 -27.42 2.44
CA MET A 32 -29.27 -26.36 3.41
C MET A 32 -30.49 -25.50 3.05
N THR A 33 -30.71 -25.27 1.75
CA THR A 33 -31.86 -24.52 1.26
C THR A 33 -33.16 -25.29 1.46
N ASP A 34 -33.13 -26.60 1.26
CA ASP A 34 -34.26 -27.49 1.51
C ASP A 34 -34.66 -27.50 2.99
N HIS A 35 -33.69 -27.69 3.89
CA HIS A 35 -33.94 -27.62 5.33
C HIS A 35 -34.41 -26.23 5.79
N TYR A 36 -33.88 -25.17 5.20
CA TYR A 36 -34.33 -23.81 5.48
C TYR A 36 -35.81 -23.62 5.10
N HIS A 37 -36.25 -24.12 3.95
CA HIS A 37 -37.65 -24.02 3.53
C HIS A 37 -38.58 -24.92 4.35
N GLU A 38 -38.13 -26.10 4.75
CA GLU A 38 -38.89 -27.01 5.62
C GLU A 38 -39.17 -26.38 6.99
N GLU A 39 -38.16 -25.72 7.57
CA GLU A 39 -38.30 -25.06 8.87
C GLU A 39 -39.15 -23.79 8.82
N LEU A 40 -39.14 -23.08 7.68
CA LEU A 40 -40.09 -21.99 7.43
C LEU A 40 -41.53 -22.48 7.32
N ALA A 41 -41.77 -23.64 6.69
CA ALA A 41 -43.10 -24.23 6.58
C ALA A 41 -43.66 -24.68 7.94
N LEU A 42 -42.79 -24.97 8.90
CA LEU A 42 -43.13 -25.27 10.30
C LEU A 42 -43.42 -24.00 11.14
N GLY A 43 -43.35 -22.81 10.54
CA GLY A 43 -43.70 -21.54 11.18
C GLY A 43 -42.59 -20.93 12.03
N LYS A 44 -41.33 -21.39 11.90
CA LYS A 44 -40.18 -20.80 12.60
C LYS A 44 -39.76 -19.47 11.97
N SER A 45 -39.08 -18.63 12.76
CA SER A 45 -38.54 -17.37 12.26
C SER A 45 -37.39 -17.60 11.26
N GLU A 46 -37.18 -16.65 10.35
CA GLU A 46 -36.12 -16.74 9.33
C GLU A 46 -34.73 -16.98 9.95
N ALA A 47 -34.46 -16.38 11.11
CA ALA A 47 -33.20 -16.54 11.84
C ALA A 47 -33.05 -17.95 12.45
N GLU A 48 -34.13 -18.54 12.95
CA GLU A 48 -34.12 -19.91 13.48
C GLU A 48 -34.00 -20.95 12.38
N ALA A 49 -34.67 -20.74 11.24
CA ALA A 49 -34.58 -21.61 10.08
C ALA A 49 -33.15 -21.65 9.51
N VAL A 50 -32.46 -20.49 9.48
CA VAL A 50 -31.04 -20.42 9.09
C VAL A 50 -30.14 -21.15 10.09
N GLY A 51 -30.35 -20.99 11.39
CA GLY A 51 -29.58 -21.67 12.42
C GLY A 51 -29.76 -23.20 12.39
N ALA A 52 -30.99 -23.66 12.13
CA ALA A 52 -31.32 -25.07 11.98
C ALA A 52 -30.65 -25.68 10.73
N ALA A 53 -30.73 -25.00 9.58
CA ALA A 53 -30.08 -25.43 8.34
C ALA A 53 -28.54 -25.53 8.46
N ILE A 54 -27.91 -24.65 9.25
CA ILE A 54 -26.46 -24.72 9.54
C ILE A 54 -26.11 -25.94 10.39
N THR A 55 -26.96 -26.29 11.35
CA THR A 55 -26.72 -27.41 12.27
C THR A 55 -26.90 -28.78 11.59
N ALA A 56 -27.78 -28.86 10.59
CA ALA A 56 -28.08 -30.08 9.85
C ALA A 56 -26.91 -30.63 9.02
N VAL A 57 -26.00 -29.77 8.57
CA VAL A 57 -24.83 -30.16 7.76
C VAL A 57 -23.73 -30.84 8.59
N GLY A 58 -23.76 -30.67 9.92
CA GLY A 58 -22.77 -31.26 10.81
C GLY A 58 -21.38 -30.58 10.73
N PRO A 59 -20.38 -31.10 11.46
CA PRO A 59 -19.05 -30.54 11.52
C PRO A 59 -18.29 -30.69 10.20
N ILE A 60 -17.48 -29.68 9.88
CA ILE A 60 -16.72 -29.56 8.62
C ILE A 60 -15.84 -30.79 8.31
N ASP A 61 -15.34 -31.46 9.34
CA ASP A 61 -14.43 -32.61 9.22
C ASP A 61 -15.14 -33.83 8.64
N GLU A 62 -16.44 -34.00 8.90
CA GLU A 62 -17.26 -35.08 8.33
C GLU A 62 -17.56 -34.84 6.84
N VAL A 63 -17.84 -33.58 6.49
CA VAL A 63 -18.09 -33.16 5.11
C VAL A 63 -16.82 -33.31 4.25
N LEU A 64 -15.66 -32.94 4.79
CA LEU A 64 -14.36 -33.10 4.11
C LEU A 64 -13.94 -34.56 3.99
N ALA A 65 -14.23 -35.39 5.00
CA ALA A 65 -14.00 -36.83 4.93
C ALA A 65 -14.87 -37.52 3.87
N ALA A 66 -16.13 -37.10 3.71
CA ALA A 66 -17.02 -37.59 2.65
C ALA A 66 -16.58 -37.15 1.24
N LEU A 67 -15.81 -36.06 1.15
CA LEU A 67 -15.29 -35.48 -0.08
C LEU A 67 -13.96 -36.08 -0.57
N ASP A 68 -13.42 -37.08 0.14
CA ASP A 68 -12.08 -37.65 -0.08
C ASP A 68 -10.97 -36.58 -0.09
N VAL A 69 -11.18 -35.50 0.67
CA VAL A 69 -10.20 -34.42 0.81
C VAL A 69 -9.30 -34.78 1.97
N ASP A 70 -8.05 -35.12 1.66
CA ASP A 70 -7.06 -35.53 2.65
C ASP A 70 -6.86 -34.40 3.70
N PRO A 71 -7.12 -34.66 5.01
CA PRO A 71 -6.89 -33.68 6.07
C PRO A 71 -5.45 -33.17 6.08
N VAL A 72 -4.50 -33.99 5.63
CA VAL A 72 -3.09 -33.66 5.51
C VAL A 72 -2.84 -32.65 4.38
N GLU A 73 -3.59 -32.69 3.27
CA GLU A 73 -3.51 -31.68 2.21
C GLU A 73 -4.13 -30.35 2.65
N THR A 74 -5.23 -30.41 3.40
CA THR A 74 -5.90 -29.22 3.98
C THR A 74 -4.99 -28.53 5.00
N GLN A 75 -4.35 -29.30 5.88
CA GLN A 75 -3.35 -28.78 6.81
C GLN A 75 -2.12 -28.27 6.07
N LYS A 76 -1.59 -28.96 5.06
CA LYS A 76 -0.47 -28.46 4.24
C LYS A 76 -0.81 -27.17 3.51
N SER A 77 -2.03 -27.03 2.99
CA SER A 77 -2.48 -25.81 2.33
C SER A 77 -2.51 -24.62 3.30
N ARG A 78 -3.04 -24.83 4.52
CA ARG A 78 -3.09 -23.85 5.61
C ARG A 78 -1.70 -23.52 6.17
N GLN A 79 -0.84 -24.52 6.30
CA GLN A 79 0.55 -24.38 6.72
C GLN A 79 1.35 -23.62 5.65
N ARG A 80 1.12 -23.89 4.37
CA ARG A 80 1.78 -23.20 3.24
C ARG A 80 1.37 -21.74 3.16
N THR A 81 0.13 -21.38 3.51
CA THR A 81 -0.32 -19.98 3.64
C THR A 81 0.29 -19.27 4.84
N ALA A 82 0.51 -19.98 5.95
CA ALA A 82 1.20 -19.45 7.13
C ALA A 82 2.73 -19.32 6.94
N ASP A 83 3.35 -20.24 6.21
CA ASP A 83 4.79 -20.26 5.92
C ASP A 83 5.16 -19.28 4.76
N ASP A 84 4.18 -18.93 3.91
CA ASP A 84 4.28 -17.80 2.97
C ASP A 84 3.94 -16.45 3.59
N ALA A 85 3.44 -16.39 4.83
CA ALA A 85 3.10 -15.14 5.48
C ALA A 85 4.36 -14.30 5.72
N ILE A 86 4.27 -13.01 5.42
CA ILE A 86 5.40 -12.09 5.55
C ILE A 86 5.74 -11.91 7.04
N ASP A 87 6.86 -12.49 7.45
CA ASP A 87 7.47 -12.30 8.77
C ASP A 87 7.74 -10.82 9.06
N GLU A 88 7.69 -10.45 10.34
CA GLU A 88 7.87 -9.09 10.84
C GLU A 88 9.19 -8.46 10.34
N LYS A 89 10.27 -9.24 10.30
CA LYS A 89 11.58 -8.80 9.77
C LYS A 89 11.58 -8.49 8.28
N SER A 90 10.67 -9.09 7.51
CA SER A 90 10.52 -8.81 6.08
C SER A 90 9.69 -7.55 5.84
N ALA A 91 8.72 -7.27 6.70
CA ALA A 91 7.99 -6.00 6.70
C ALA A 91 8.90 -4.81 7.08
N GLU A 92 9.79 -4.99 8.06
CA GLU A 92 10.75 -3.95 8.45
C GLU A 92 11.77 -3.61 7.36
N ARG A 93 12.32 -4.63 6.69
CA ARG A 93 13.23 -4.41 5.55
C ARG A 93 12.55 -3.61 4.44
N TYR A 94 11.30 -3.94 4.14
CA TYR A 94 10.51 -3.18 3.17
C TYR A 94 10.25 -1.74 3.62
N TRP A 95 9.95 -1.48 4.90
CA TRP A 95 9.77 -0.12 5.39
C TRP A 95 11.05 0.71 5.24
N HIS A 96 12.21 0.17 5.62
CA HIS A 96 13.49 0.86 5.46
C HIS A 96 13.82 1.12 3.98
N ALA A 97 13.56 0.16 3.11
CA ALA A 97 13.75 0.34 1.68
C ALA A 97 12.78 1.38 1.10
N ASN A 98 11.51 1.40 1.55
CA ASN A 98 10.52 2.38 1.14
C ASN A 98 10.88 3.80 1.59
N ILE A 99 11.46 3.96 2.79
CA ILE A 99 11.97 5.26 3.27
C ILE A 99 13.14 5.73 2.40
N ARG A 100 14.11 4.84 2.10
CA ARG A 100 15.24 5.18 1.21
C ARG A 100 14.77 5.54 -0.20
N TYR A 101 13.79 4.79 -0.71
CA TYR A 101 13.15 5.07 -1.99
C TYR A 101 12.48 6.45 -2.00
N ALA A 102 11.68 6.77 -0.98
CA ALA A 102 11.04 8.08 -0.85
C ALA A 102 12.04 9.23 -0.77
N LEU A 103 13.16 9.02 -0.07
CA LEU A 103 14.23 10.00 0.04
C LEU A 103 14.93 10.24 -1.30
N LEU A 104 15.34 9.18 -2.02
CA LEU A 104 15.97 9.34 -3.34
C LEU A 104 15.00 9.92 -4.38
N LEU A 105 13.73 9.51 -4.36
CA LEU A 105 12.71 10.04 -5.27
C LEU A 105 12.49 11.54 -5.01
N GLY A 106 12.28 11.92 -3.76
CA GLY A 106 12.12 13.32 -3.37
C GLY A 106 13.36 14.14 -3.72
N ALA A 107 14.55 13.63 -3.38
CA ALA A 107 15.82 14.31 -3.67
C ALA A 107 16.02 14.50 -5.17
N GLY A 108 15.73 13.49 -5.99
CA GLY A 108 15.83 13.59 -7.44
C GLY A 108 14.89 14.63 -8.03
N VAL A 109 13.62 14.68 -7.58
CA VAL A 109 12.67 15.72 -8.00
C VAL A 109 13.14 17.11 -7.56
N ALA A 110 13.66 17.25 -6.34
CA ALA A 110 14.20 18.51 -5.85
C ALA A 110 15.41 18.97 -6.67
N PHE A 111 16.31 18.07 -7.05
CA PHE A 111 17.46 18.35 -7.92
C PHE A 111 17.02 18.80 -9.32
N CYS A 112 15.95 18.23 -9.87
CA CYS A 112 15.38 18.68 -11.15
C CYS A 112 14.79 20.10 -11.08
N ILE A 113 14.24 20.51 -9.94
CA ILE A 113 13.75 21.88 -9.75
C ILE A 113 14.93 22.83 -9.50
N LEU A 114 15.90 22.38 -8.70
CA LEU A 114 17.11 23.12 -8.37
C LEU A 114 17.99 23.37 -9.62
N SER A 115 17.97 22.49 -10.62
CA SER A 115 18.68 22.73 -11.88
C SER A 115 18.18 24.00 -12.57
N ILE A 116 16.88 24.28 -12.51
CA ILE A 116 16.28 25.51 -13.04
C ILE A 116 16.72 26.72 -12.20
N ALA A 117 16.80 26.57 -10.88
CA ALA A 117 17.31 27.63 -10.00
C ALA A 117 18.77 27.99 -10.32
N LEU A 118 19.63 26.99 -10.53
CA LEU A 118 21.01 27.20 -10.93
C LEU A 118 21.09 27.87 -12.30
N ALA A 119 20.30 27.41 -13.28
CA ALA A 119 20.26 28.03 -14.60
C ALA A 119 19.86 29.51 -14.51
N ALA A 120 18.87 29.85 -13.68
CA ALA A 120 18.45 31.23 -13.46
C ALA A 120 19.53 32.08 -12.76
N ALA A 121 20.29 31.50 -11.82
CA ALA A 121 21.33 32.22 -11.09
C ALA A 121 22.54 32.57 -11.98
N PHE A 122 22.96 31.64 -12.83
CA PHE A 122 24.16 31.82 -13.67
C PHE A 122 23.85 32.34 -15.08
N GLY A 123 22.58 32.28 -15.53
CA GLY A 123 22.16 32.68 -16.87
C GLY A 123 22.33 34.17 -17.17
N LEU A 124 22.47 35.00 -16.13
CA LEU A 124 22.73 36.44 -16.24
C LEU A 124 24.20 36.77 -16.53
N GLN A 125 25.13 35.88 -16.17
CA GLN A 125 26.56 36.07 -16.38
C GLN A 125 27.05 35.35 -17.63
N ASP A 126 26.77 34.05 -17.75
CA ASP A 126 27.23 33.22 -18.87
C ASP A 126 26.22 32.09 -19.15
N SER A 127 25.58 32.19 -20.32
CA SER A 127 24.59 31.21 -20.79
C SER A 127 25.18 29.80 -20.97
N THR A 128 26.49 29.69 -21.25
CA THR A 128 27.16 28.41 -21.46
C THR A 128 27.32 27.66 -20.13
N ILE A 129 27.80 28.37 -19.10
CA ILE A 129 27.98 27.81 -17.76
C ILE A 129 26.61 27.42 -17.17
N ALA A 130 25.61 28.28 -17.34
CA ALA A 130 24.24 28.01 -16.90
C ALA A 130 23.67 26.73 -17.54
N ALA A 131 23.85 26.56 -18.85
CA ALA A 131 23.39 25.37 -19.57
C ALA A 131 24.10 24.09 -19.09
N VAL A 132 25.43 24.13 -18.90
CA VAL A 132 26.20 22.98 -18.41
C VAL A 132 25.73 22.56 -17.02
N MET A 133 25.59 23.52 -16.09
CA MET A 133 25.12 23.24 -14.72
C MET A 133 23.68 22.72 -14.70
N PHE A 134 22.81 23.25 -15.56
CA PHE A 134 21.44 22.76 -15.74
C PHE A 134 21.42 21.29 -16.14
N PHE A 135 22.13 20.91 -17.21
CA PHE A 135 22.12 19.53 -17.70
C PHE A 135 22.78 18.54 -16.73
N LEU A 136 23.84 18.95 -16.03
CA LEU A 136 24.47 18.11 -15.00
C LEU A 136 23.54 17.86 -13.81
N ALA A 137 22.93 18.91 -13.26
CA ALA A 137 22.01 18.79 -12.13
C ALA A 137 20.73 18.02 -12.52
N LEU A 138 20.19 18.27 -13.71
CA LEU A 138 19.05 17.55 -14.26
C LEU A 138 19.38 16.07 -14.46
N GLY A 139 20.53 15.75 -15.06
CA GLY A 139 20.99 14.39 -15.26
C GLY A 139 21.14 13.63 -13.95
N PHE A 140 21.70 14.26 -12.93
CA PHE A 140 21.81 13.69 -11.59
C PHE A 140 20.43 13.45 -10.94
N GLY A 141 19.52 14.41 -11.04
CA GLY A 141 18.15 14.30 -10.54
C GLY A 141 17.39 13.14 -11.18
N VAL A 142 17.44 13.02 -12.51
CA VAL A 142 16.81 11.93 -13.26
C VAL A 142 17.45 10.58 -12.93
N ALA A 143 18.78 10.50 -12.84
CA ALA A 143 19.49 9.28 -12.45
C ALA A 143 19.09 8.81 -11.04
N ALA A 144 18.97 9.74 -10.08
CA ALA A 144 18.48 9.44 -8.73
C ALA A 144 17.03 8.91 -8.74
N ILE A 145 16.16 9.48 -9.56
CA ILE A 145 14.78 9.00 -9.72
C ILE A 145 14.76 7.57 -10.30
N ILE A 146 15.52 7.32 -11.37
CA ILE A 146 15.54 6.00 -12.03
C ILE A 146 16.11 4.93 -11.11
N THR A 147 17.24 5.22 -10.44
CA THR A 147 17.87 4.28 -9.49
C THR A 147 16.94 3.95 -8.32
N SER A 148 16.20 4.94 -7.82
CA SER A 148 15.17 4.72 -6.80
C SER A 148 14.07 3.78 -7.30
N ALA A 149 13.56 4.00 -8.52
CA ALA A 149 12.47 3.21 -9.10
C ALA A 149 12.89 1.77 -9.39
N MET A 150 14.16 1.54 -9.74
CA MET A 150 14.70 0.21 -9.97
C MET A 150 14.95 -0.55 -8.66
N GLY A 151 15.40 0.13 -7.60
CA GLY A 151 15.70 -0.50 -6.31
C GLY A 151 14.49 -1.11 -5.59
N ILE A 152 13.30 -0.51 -5.73
CA ILE A 152 12.08 -0.98 -5.03
C ILE A 152 11.30 -2.07 -5.79
N LYS A 153 11.55 -2.24 -7.09
CA LYS A 153 10.88 -3.25 -7.94
C LYS A 153 10.99 -4.69 -7.40
N PRO A 154 12.17 -5.22 -7.05
CA PRO A 154 12.29 -6.61 -6.60
C PRO A 154 11.60 -6.87 -5.25
N GLU A 155 11.63 -5.91 -4.34
CA GLU A 155 10.93 -6.01 -3.04
C GLU A 155 9.41 -5.89 -3.21
N ARG A 156 8.95 -4.99 -4.08
CA ARG A 156 7.53 -4.85 -4.40
C ARG A 156 6.96 -6.11 -5.02
N GLN A 157 7.73 -6.81 -5.86
CA GLN A 157 7.34 -8.09 -6.47
C GLN A 157 7.34 -9.25 -5.46
N ARG A 158 8.32 -9.30 -4.55
CA ARG A 158 8.37 -10.34 -3.49
C ARG A 158 7.19 -10.27 -2.54
N ILE A 159 6.68 -9.06 -2.29
CA ILE A 159 5.56 -8.86 -1.37
C ILE A 159 4.23 -8.97 -2.12
N ALA A 160 4.16 -8.73 -3.44
CA ALA A 160 2.91 -8.67 -4.22
C ALA A 160 2.00 -9.91 -4.13
N HIS A 161 2.54 -11.10 -3.85
CA HIS A 161 1.80 -12.36 -3.90
C HIS A 161 1.58 -13.05 -2.55
N ARG A 162 1.94 -12.39 -1.43
CA ARG A 162 1.87 -13.02 -0.10
C ARG A 162 0.89 -12.30 0.84
N PRO A 163 -0.02 -13.03 1.52
CA PRO A 163 -0.89 -12.45 2.52
C PRO A 163 -0.09 -12.06 3.79
N LEU A 164 -0.58 -11.07 4.55
CA LEU A 164 0.08 -10.65 5.79
C LEU A 164 -0.40 -11.50 6.97
N SER A 165 0.52 -11.83 7.88
CA SER A 165 0.17 -12.38 9.19
C SER A 165 -0.68 -11.37 9.98
N PRO A 166 -1.67 -11.84 10.78
CA PRO A 166 -2.52 -10.98 11.61
C PRO A 166 -1.72 -10.10 12.60
N ALA A 167 -0.56 -10.56 13.08
CA ALA A 167 0.33 -9.76 13.92
C ALA A 167 0.94 -8.57 13.16
N THR A 168 1.40 -8.80 11.93
CA THR A 168 2.01 -7.77 11.06
C THR A 168 0.99 -6.72 10.61
N LYS A 169 -0.29 -7.10 10.43
CA LYS A 169 -1.35 -6.14 10.10
C LYS A 169 -1.67 -5.20 11.27
N LYS A 170 -1.67 -5.71 12.50
CA LYS A 170 -1.87 -4.88 13.70
C LYS A 170 -0.72 -3.87 13.86
N LEU A 171 0.52 -4.32 13.69
CA LEU A 171 1.72 -3.45 13.72
C LEU A 171 1.74 -2.42 12.58
N ALA A 172 1.31 -2.80 11.37
CA ALA A 172 1.23 -1.89 10.24
C ALA A 172 0.17 -0.80 10.43
N ASN A 173 -0.99 -1.14 11.01
CA ASN A 173 -2.02 -0.18 11.35
C ASN A 173 -1.57 0.76 12.48
N GLU A 174 -0.90 0.24 13.50
CA GLU A 174 -0.34 1.06 14.59
C GLU A 174 0.74 2.03 14.08
N LYS A 175 1.64 1.58 13.20
CA LYS A 175 2.61 2.47 12.55
C LYS A 175 1.94 3.50 11.63
N LEU A 176 0.87 3.14 10.92
CA LEU A 176 0.12 4.09 10.08
C LEU A 176 -0.57 5.17 10.92
N GLU A 177 -1.17 4.78 12.05
CA GLU A 177 -1.84 5.69 12.98
C GLU A 177 -0.84 6.65 13.63
N ASN A 178 0.30 6.14 14.10
CA ASN A 178 1.39 6.98 14.62
C ASN A 178 2.02 7.88 13.54
N TYR A 179 2.09 7.42 12.27
CA TYR A 179 2.61 8.22 11.17
C TYR A 179 1.65 9.32 10.70
N HIS A 180 0.36 9.26 11.06
CA HIS A 180 -0.63 10.26 10.62
C HIS A 180 -0.28 11.68 11.09
N GLN A 181 0.26 11.83 12.30
CA GLN A 181 0.73 13.12 12.81
C GLN A 181 1.94 13.64 12.01
N ALA A 182 2.98 12.81 11.82
CA ALA A 182 4.15 13.18 11.03
C ALA A 182 3.80 13.49 9.55
N TYR A 183 2.84 12.75 8.99
CA TYR A 183 2.32 12.98 7.63
C TYR A 183 1.67 14.37 7.51
N SER A 184 0.76 14.71 8.42
CA SER A 184 0.07 16.00 8.39
C SER A 184 1.01 17.19 8.58
N VAL A 185 1.97 17.08 9.52
CA VAL A 185 2.98 18.13 9.78
C VAL A 185 3.90 18.31 8.57
N GLY A 186 4.43 17.23 8.01
CA GLY A 186 5.31 17.30 6.85
C GLY A 186 4.61 17.87 5.61
N LEU A 187 3.34 17.53 5.40
CA LEU A 187 2.51 18.10 4.33
C LEU A 187 2.32 19.61 4.53
N MET A 188 1.97 20.03 5.75
CA MET A 188 1.77 21.44 6.11
C MET A 188 3.05 22.25 5.89
N VAL A 189 4.21 21.74 6.35
CA VAL A 189 5.51 22.38 6.17
C VAL A 189 5.86 22.52 4.69
N GLY A 190 5.64 21.48 3.88
CA GLY A 190 5.87 21.53 2.44
C GLY A 190 5.02 22.60 1.73
N ILE A 191 3.72 22.65 2.04
CA ILE A 191 2.80 23.64 1.47
C ILE A 191 3.19 25.06 1.90
N LEU A 192 3.46 25.28 3.19
CA LEU A 192 3.89 26.59 3.71
C LEU A 192 5.19 27.06 3.07
N CYS A 193 6.16 26.14 2.87
CA CYS A 193 7.42 26.47 2.21
C CYS A 193 7.22 26.90 0.75
N CYS A 194 6.33 26.21 0.01
CA CYS A 194 5.94 26.63 -1.33
C CYS A 194 5.21 27.99 -1.33
N LEU A 195 4.31 28.22 -0.38
CA LEU A 195 3.52 29.46 -0.30
C LEU A 195 4.40 30.67 0.05
N PHE A 196 5.35 30.49 0.96
CA PHE A 196 6.30 31.54 1.35
C PHE A 196 7.48 31.70 0.39
N SER A 197 7.57 30.90 -0.68
CA SER A 197 8.65 31.01 -1.68
C SER A 197 8.68 32.36 -2.40
N VAL A 198 7.57 33.11 -2.36
CA VAL A 198 7.45 34.46 -2.91
C VAL A 198 8.15 35.52 -2.04
N ILE A 199 8.49 35.22 -0.78
CA ILE A 199 9.17 36.17 0.11
C ILE A 199 10.61 36.47 -0.36
N PRO A 200 11.46 35.48 -0.69
CA PRO A 200 12.82 35.74 -1.19
C PRO A 200 12.93 36.77 -2.32
N PRO A 201 12.16 36.72 -3.43
CA PRO A 201 12.27 37.73 -4.48
C PRO A 201 11.86 39.13 -4.03
N ILE A 202 10.86 39.25 -3.14
CA ILE A 202 10.45 40.55 -2.57
C ILE A 202 11.59 41.16 -1.74
N VAL A 203 12.22 40.35 -0.88
CA VAL A 203 13.32 40.79 -0.02
C VAL A 203 14.55 41.13 -0.83
N MET A 204 14.90 40.30 -1.82
CA MET A 204 16.07 40.51 -2.68
C MET A 204 15.94 41.77 -3.53
N ASN A 205 14.72 42.05 -4.02
CA ASN A 205 14.42 43.31 -4.71
C ASN A 205 14.60 44.53 -3.79
N ALA A 206 14.18 44.45 -2.52
CA ALA A 206 14.32 45.56 -1.56
C ALA A 206 15.78 45.93 -1.25
N ILE A 207 16.73 44.99 -1.42
CA ILE A 207 18.17 45.22 -1.22
C ILE A 207 18.94 45.39 -2.54
N ALA A 208 18.25 45.69 -3.66
CA ALA A 208 18.82 45.87 -4.99
C ALA A 208 19.66 44.68 -5.51
N ASN A 209 19.32 43.45 -5.10
CA ASN A 209 19.95 42.21 -5.58
C ASN A 209 18.92 41.36 -6.37
N GLU A 210 18.40 41.93 -7.47
CA GLU A 210 17.32 41.32 -8.26
C GLU A 210 17.68 39.93 -8.83
N ASP A 211 18.97 39.71 -9.12
CA ASP A 211 19.49 38.51 -9.76
C ASP A 211 19.32 37.22 -8.93
N LEU A 212 19.32 37.32 -7.60
CA LEU A 212 19.17 36.16 -6.71
C LEU A 212 17.72 35.87 -6.30
N GLY A 213 16.78 36.78 -6.57
CA GLY A 213 15.40 36.63 -6.14
C GLY A 213 14.72 35.39 -6.71
N ALA A 214 14.78 35.21 -8.04
CA ALA A 214 14.16 34.07 -8.72
C ALA A 214 14.83 32.72 -8.39
N PRO A 215 16.18 32.59 -8.37
CA PRO A 215 16.84 31.36 -7.93
C PRO A 215 16.47 30.93 -6.50
N LEU A 216 16.39 31.88 -5.57
CA LEU A 216 16.02 31.58 -4.18
C LEU A 216 14.57 31.13 -4.04
N MET A 217 13.64 31.75 -4.80
CA MET A 217 12.25 31.29 -4.88
C MET A 217 12.19 29.83 -5.34
N ILE A 218 12.85 29.51 -6.45
CA ILE A 218 12.83 28.16 -7.03
C ILE A 218 13.50 27.15 -6.09
N GLY A 219 14.58 27.52 -5.41
CA GLY A 219 15.23 26.67 -4.40
C GLY A 219 14.32 26.36 -3.21
N MET A 220 13.53 27.34 -2.76
CA MET A 220 12.55 27.15 -1.69
C MET A 220 11.38 26.27 -2.13
N ILE A 221 10.92 26.41 -3.38
CA ILE A 221 9.95 25.50 -4.00
C ILE A 221 10.52 24.08 -4.07
N ALA A 222 11.78 23.91 -4.45
CA ALA A 222 12.42 22.59 -4.49
C ALA A 222 12.41 21.90 -3.12
N LEU A 223 12.67 22.65 -2.05
CA LEU A 223 12.60 22.15 -0.67
C LEU A 223 11.15 21.77 -0.28
N GLY A 224 10.17 22.62 -0.62
CA GLY A 224 8.77 22.32 -0.37
C GLY A 224 8.31 21.04 -1.08
N VAL A 225 8.62 20.92 -2.38
CA VAL A 225 8.30 19.74 -3.19
C VAL A 225 9.01 18.48 -2.68
N PHE A 226 10.26 18.59 -2.22
CA PHE A 226 10.97 17.48 -1.57
C PHE A 226 10.16 16.90 -0.41
N TYR A 227 9.70 17.75 0.52
CA TYR A 227 8.90 17.31 1.67
C TYR A 227 7.58 16.69 1.23
N LEU A 228 6.89 17.28 0.25
CA LEU A 228 5.64 16.75 -0.27
C LEU A 228 5.81 15.35 -0.88
N VAL A 229 6.82 15.17 -1.75
CA VAL A 229 7.10 13.87 -2.39
C VAL A 229 7.51 12.83 -1.35
N TYR A 230 8.37 13.20 -0.41
CA TYR A 230 8.85 12.32 0.66
C TYR A 230 7.69 11.77 1.51
N VAL A 231 6.87 12.67 2.04
CA VAL A 231 5.75 12.33 2.94
C VAL A 231 4.67 11.53 2.23
N GLN A 232 4.32 11.90 0.99
CA GLN A 232 3.32 11.17 0.19
C GLN A 232 3.80 9.76 -0.18
N THR A 233 5.07 9.59 -0.54
CA THR A 233 5.63 8.29 -0.92
C THR A 233 5.66 7.33 0.26
N ILE A 234 6.02 7.81 1.45
CA ILE A 234 6.01 7.01 2.68
C ILE A 234 4.58 6.60 3.04
N SER A 235 3.65 7.55 3.06
CA SER A 235 2.21 7.28 3.34
C SER A 235 1.62 6.27 2.37
N ASN A 236 1.90 6.39 1.07
CA ASN A 236 1.47 5.42 0.06
C ASN A 236 2.09 4.02 0.28
N GLY A 237 3.33 3.94 0.76
CA GLY A 237 3.97 2.67 1.14
C GLY A 237 3.25 1.99 2.31
N TYR A 238 2.91 2.74 3.36
CA TYR A 238 2.16 2.22 4.52
C TYR A 238 0.74 1.78 4.13
N LYS A 239 -0.02 2.61 3.38
CA LYS A 239 -1.37 2.28 2.92
C LYS A 239 -1.41 1.02 2.05
N ARG A 240 -0.40 0.81 1.21
CA ARG A 240 -0.29 -0.39 0.35
C ARG A 240 -0.06 -1.68 1.13
N LEU A 241 0.48 -1.61 2.35
CA LEU A 241 0.63 -2.77 3.23
C LEU A 241 -0.62 -2.98 4.08
N ALA A 242 -1.19 -1.89 4.62
CA ALA A 242 -2.37 -1.93 5.49
C ALA A 242 -3.64 -2.44 4.77
N ASN A 243 -3.82 -2.08 3.49
CA ASN A 243 -5.01 -2.46 2.70
C ASN A 243 -4.98 -3.90 2.17
N ARG A 244 -4.02 -4.74 2.58
CA ARG A 244 -3.90 -6.12 2.07
C ARG A 244 -4.73 -7.12 2.88
N PRO A 245 -5.23 -8.19 2.23
CA PRO A 245 -5.95 -9.26 2.90
C PRO A 245 -5.02 -10.02 3.86
N VAL A 246 -5.60 -10.48 4.97
CA VAL A 246 -4.92 -11.28 6.01
C VAL A 246 -4.92 -12.74 5.55
N ALA A 247 -3.86 -13.49 5.89
CA ALA A 247 -3.77 -14.93 5.67
C ALA A 247 -4.74 -15.71 6.57
#